data_AF-A0A6I6HQ14-F1
#
_entry.id   AF-A0A6I6HQ14-F1
#
_cell.length_a   1.000
_cell.length_b   1.000
_cell.length_c   1.000
_cell.angle_alpha   90.00
_cell.angle_beta   90.00
_cell.angle_gamma   90.00
#
_symmetry.space_group_name_H-M   'P 1'
#
loop_
_entity.id
_entity.type
_entity.pdbx_description
1 polymer ?
#
loop_
_entity_poly.entity_id
_entity_poly.type
_entity_poly.pdbx_seq_one_letter_code
_entity_poly.pdbx_strand_id
1 'polypeptide(L)'
;MLRLSQRTQLIGSFATGAVVSGVLLTFAMNSPAVGVTPPIEPARAAVAQSRLDLLRNQAAGGDEFSNWALANALLDKFDLTGDSDDLYEAMVWVDRRSDMYANQELASRVVDRYCGHHVVRWHWFCVLGE
;
A
#
# COMPACT_ATOMS: atom_id res chain seq x y z
N MET A 1 42.96 21.07 30.88
CA MET A 1 41.99 22.15 30.63
C MET A 1 40.60 21.53 30.61
N LEU A 2 39.77 21.87 31.59
CA LEU A 2 38.38 21.44 31.69
C LEU A 2 37.53 22.13 30.61
N ARG A 3 36.62 21.37 29.98
CA ARG A 3 35.24 21.79 29.68
C ARG A 3 34.40 20.58 29.30
N LEU A 4 33.65 20.08 30.30
CA LEU A 4 32.45 19.27 30.09
C LEU A 4 31.42 20.12 29.33
N SER A 5 30.90 19.64 28.21
CA SER A 5 29.72 20.23 27.57
C SER A 5 28.46 19.46 27.97
N GLN A 6 27.92 19.90 29.09
CA GLN A 6 26.52 20.01 29.49
C GLN A 6 25.43 19.43 28.53
N ARG A 7 24.80 18.35 29.00
CA ARG A 7 23.35 18.10 29.10
C ARG A 7 22.41 18.97 28.26
N THR A 8 21.59 18.35 27.40
CA THR A 8 20.13 18.59 27.41
C THR A 8 19.38 17.30 27.08
N GLN A 9 18.89 16.63 28.14
CA GLN A 9 17.79 15.68 28.05
C GLN A 9 16.50 16.51 28.03
N LEU A 10 15.66 16.35 27.01
CA LEU A 10 14.27 16.82 27.05
C LEU A 10 13.35 15.62 26.97
N ILE A 11 12.99 15.16 28.17
CA ILE A 11 11.86 14.28 28.44
C ILE A 11 10.61 15.13 28.21
N GLY A 12 9.87 14.84 27.14
CA GLY A 12 8.54 15.40 26.89
C GLY A 12 7.49 14.35 27.20
N SER A 13 7.04 14.28 28.45
CA SER A 13 5.81 13.59 28.82
C SER A 13 4.62 14.50 28.51
N PHE A 14 3.63 13.99 27.77
CA PHE A 14 2.27 14.53 27.81
C PHE A 14 1.31 13.37 28.12
N ALA A 15 0.79 13.44 29.34
CA ALA A 15 -0.31 12.63 29.84
C ALA A 15 -1.66 13.24 29.40
N THR A 16 -2.74 12.50 29.68
CA THR A 16 -4.16 12.92 29.69
C THR A 16 -4.79 13.19 28.31
N GLY A 17 -5.90 12.56 27.89
CA GLY A 17 -6.87 11.67 28.53
C GLY A 17 -8.25 11.97 27.91
N ALA A 18 -9.08 10.96 27.65
CA ALA A 18 -10.56 11.04 27.67
C ALA A 18 -11.16 9.67 27.33
N VAL A 19 -11.69 9.00 28.34
CA VAL A 19 -12.59 7.84 28.20
C VAL A 19 -13.97 8.41 27.88
N VAL A 20 -14.52 8.09 26.70
CA VAL A 20 -15.93 8.36 26.40
C VAL A 20 -16.67 7.03 26.41
N SER A 21 -17.24 6.72 27.57
CA SER A 21 -18.29 5.72 27.72
C SER A 21 -19.60 6.32 27.24
N GLY A 22 -20.16 5.76 26.16
CA GLY A 22 -21.51 6.04 25.70
C GLY A 22 -22.31 4.74 25.69
N VAL A 23 -23.03 4.47 26.77
CA VAL A 23 -24.07 3.44 26.83
C VAL A 23 -25.24 3.95 25.98
N LEU A 24 -25.57 3.26 24.89
CA LEU A 24 -26.87 3.41 24.22
C LEU A 24 -27.74 2.22 24.56
N LEU A 25 -28.75 2.49 25.39
CA LEU A 25 -29.85 1.59 25.72
C LEU A 25 -30.67 1.25 24.48
N THR A 26 -31.03 -0.02 24.40
CA THR A 26 -31.83 -0.71 23.40
C THR A 26 -33.23 -0.15 23.22
N PHE A 27 -33.69 -0.07 21.96
CA PHE A 27 -35.11 -0.22 21.61
C PHE A 27 -35.26 -1.41 20.67
N ALA A 28 -35.97 -2.43 21.16
CA ALA A 28 -36.43 -3.56 20.36
C ALA A 28 -37.59 -3.10 19.46
N MET A 29 -37.47 -3.32 18.16
CA MET A 29 -38.62 -3.36 17.25
C MET A 29 -38.52 -4.62 16.41
N ASN A 30 -39.52 -5.48 16.55
CA ASN A 30 -39.74 -6.65 15.72
C ASN A 30 -39.88 -6.21 14.25
N SER A 31 -39.05 -6.76 13.37
CA SER A 31 -39.20 -6.68 11.92
C SER A 31 -38.58 -7.91 11.28
N PRO A 32 -39.14 -8.38 10.16
CA PRO A 32 -39.02 -9.76 9.72
C PRO A 32 -37.57 -10.08 9.39
N ALA A 33 -37.17 -11.32 9.62
CA ALA A 33 -35.91 -11.87 9.18
C ALA A 33 -35.85 -11.85 7.64
N VAL A 34 -35.52 -10.69 7.08
CA VAL A 34 -34.93 -10.57 5.76
C VAL A 34 -33.61 -11.29 5.89
N GLY A 35 -33.50 -12.45 5.24
CA GLY A 35 -32.25 -13.20 5.17
C GLY A 35 -31.18 -12.29 4.61
N VAL A 36 -30.37 -11.72 5.50
CA VAL A 36 -29.13 -11.03 5.14
C VAL A 36 -28.25 -12.13 4.59
N THR A 37 -28.25 -12.25 3.27
CA THR A 37 -27.26 -13.06 2.56
C THR A 37 -25.93 -12.38 2.90
N PRO A 38 -24.99 -13.06 3.59
CA PRO A 38 -23.71 -12.44 3.91
C PRO A 38 -23.04 -12.03 2.59
N PRO A 39 -22.42 -10.84 2.50
CA PRO A 39 -21.66 -10.46 1.31
C PRO A 39 -20.60 -11.54 1.06
N ILE A 40 -20.58 -12.11 -0.14
CA ILE A 40 -19.63 -13.16 -0.55
C ILE A 40 -18.19 -12.57 -0.73
N GLU A 41 -18.01 -11.28 -0.45
CA GLU A 41 -16.82 -10.51 -0.82
C GLU A 41 -15.58 -10.54 0.11
N PRO A 42 -15.58 -11.09 1.34
CA PRO A 42 -14.34 -11.09 2.14
C PRO A 42 -13.34 -12.18 1.70
N ALA A 43 -13.83 -13.33 1.23
CA ALA A 43 -12.95 -14.47 0.93
C ALA A 43 -12.05 -14.20 -0.29
N ARG A 44 -12.58 -13.56 -1.34
CA ARG A 44 -11.81 -13.28 -2.56
C ARG A 44 -10.75 -12.21 -2.34
N ALA A 45 -11.07 -11.16 -1.58
CA ALA A 45 -10.12 -10.13 -1.20
C ALA A 45 -9.01 -10.69 -0.30
N ALA A 46 -9.34 -11.53 0.67
CA ALA A 46 -8.36 -12.19 1.53
C ALA A 46 -7.40 -13.09 0.75
N VAL A 47 -7.89 -13.85 -0.22
CA VAL A 47 -7.05 -14.69 -1.11
C VAL A 47 -6.14 -13.83 -1.98
N ALA A 48 -6.65 -12.74 -2.55
CA ALA A 48 -5.85 -11.81 -3.34
C ALA A 48 -4.72 -11.17 -2.50
N GLN A 49 -5.03 -10.74 -1.27
CA GLN A 49 -4.04 -10.19 -0.37
C GLN A 49 -2.98 -11.23 0.02
N SER A 50 -3.40 -12.45 0.36
CA SER A 50 -2.48 -13.55 0.66
C SER A 50 -1.55 -13.88 -0.51
N ARG A 51 -2.05 -13.78 -1.75
CA ARG A 51 -1.22 -13.95 -2.95
C ARG A 51 -0.20 -12.82 -3.11
N LEU A 52 -0.60 -11.57 -2.88
CA LEU A 52 0.34 -10.44 -2.90
C LEU A 52 1.41 -10.59 -1.82
N ASP A 53 1.05 -11.04 -0.62
CA ASP A 53 2.01 -11.26 0.47
C ASP A 53 3.05 -12.36 0.13
N LEU A 54 2.62 -13.42 -0.54
CA LEU A 54 3.54 -14.45 -1.05
C LEU A 54 4.53 -13.84 -2.07
N LEU A 55 4.01 -13.06 -3.02
CA LEU A 55 4.83 -12.41 -4.04
C LEU A 55 5.81 -11.41 -3.41
N ARG A 56 5.38 -10.62 -2.41
CA ARG A 56 6.23 -9.71 -1.63
C ARG A 56 7.41 -10.46 -1.02
N ASN A 57 7.15 -11.59 -0.37
CA ASN A 57 8.20 -12.37 0.28
C ASN A 57 9.21 -12.95 -0.73
N GLN A 58 8.72 -13.48 -1.86
CA GLN A 58 9.57 -14.05 -2.91
C GLN A 58 10.40 -12.96 -3.62
N ALA A 59 9.75 -11.85 -3.99
CA ALA A 59 10.42 -10.69 -4.59
C ALA A 59 11.46 -10.09 -3.64
N ALA A 60 11.15 -10.01 -2.34
CA ALA A 60 12.08 -9.58 -1.31
C ALA A 60 13.31 -10.48 -1.22
N GLY A 61 13.12 -11.79 -1.41
CA GLY A 61 14.17 -12.82 -1.52
C GLY A 61 15.00 -12.76 -2.81
N GLY A 62 14.68 -11.86 -3.73
CA GLY A 62 15.42 -11.64 -4.98
C GLY A 62 14.85 -12.33 -6.20
N ASP A 63 13.71 -13.02 -6.08
CA ASP A 63 13.03 -13.66 -7.21
C ASP A 63 12.48 -12.61 -8.19
N GLU A 64 13.05 -12.58 -9.39
CA GLU A 64 12.76 -11.55 -10.40
C GLU A 64 11.36 -11.72 -11.00
N PHE A 65 10.91 -12.96 -11.19
CA PHE A 65 9.57 -13.23 -11.68
C PHE A 65 8.51 -12.75 -10.69
N SER A 66 8.70 -13.01 -9.40
CA SER A 66 7.81 -12.53 -8.35
C SER A 66 7.87 -11.02 -8.18
N ASN A 67 9.01 -10.36 -8.40
CA ASN A 67 9.09 -8.89 -8.45
C ASN A 67 8.21 -8.33 -9.57
N TRP A 68 8.38 -8.86 -10.79
CA TRP A 68 7.59 -8.46 -11.95
C TRP A 68 6.10 -8.75 -11.78
N ALA A 69 5.76 -9.94 -11.27
CA ALA A 69 4.38 -10.35 -11.03
C ALA A 69 3.70 -9.53 -9.92
N LEU A 70 4.45 -9.18 -8.88
CA LEU A 70 3.98 -8.30 -7.80
C LEU A 70 3.68 -6.90 -8.32
N ALA A 71 4.64 -6.29 -9.04
CA ALA A 71 4.46 -4.95 -9.60
C ALA A 71 3.24 -4.91 -10.54
N ASN A 72 3.08 -5.88 -11.44
CA ASN A 72 1.89 -5.97 -12.30
C ASN A 72 0.60 -6.14 -11.51
N ALA A 73 0.57 -7.04 -10.52
CA ALA A 73 -0.63 -7.27 -9.72
C ALA A 73 -1.04 -6.03 -8.91
N LEU A 74 -0.09 -5.24 -8.44
CA LEU A 74 -0.34 -3.96 -7.76
C LEU A 74 -0.86 -2.89 -8.74
N LEU A 75 -0.31 -2.80 -9.95
CA LEU A 75 -0.83 -1.91 -11.00
C LEU A 75 -2.25 -2.30 -11.43
N ASP A 76 -2.53 -3.59 -11.57
CA ASP A 76 -3.88 -4.10 -11.86
C ASP A 76 -4.85 -3.80 -10.73
N LYS A 77 -4.40 -3.92 -9.47
CA LYS A 77 -5.21 -3.57 -8.31
C LYS A 77 -5.51 -2.07 -8.28
N PHE A 78 -4.52 -1.21 -8.54
CA PHE A 78 -4.72 0.23 -8.69
C PHE A 78 -5.71 0.56 -9.82
N ASP A 79 -5.61 -0.10 -10.98
CA ASP A 79 -6.56 0.11 -12.08
C ASP A 79 -8.01 -0.20 -11.66
N LEU A 80 -8.21 -1.10 -10.69
CA LEU A 80 -9.53 -1.49 -10.18
C LEU A 80 -10.02 -0.60 -9.02
N THR A 81 -9.12 -0.20 -8.12
CA THR A 81 -9.47 0.47 -6.86
C THR A 81 -9.25 1.98 -6.89
N GLY A 82 -8.33 2.46 -7.73
CA GLY A 82 -7.80 3.82 -7.69
C GLY A 82 -6.95 4.12 -6.44
N ASP A 83 -6.56 3.10 -5.67
CA ASP A 83 -5.82 3.29 -4.42
C ASP A 83 -4.35 3.64 -4.70
N SER A 84 -3.96 4.86 -4.33
CA SER A 84 -2.61 5.36 -4.57
C SER A 84 -1.55 4.59 -3.78
N ASP A 85 -1.90 3.88 -2.70
CA ASP A 85 -0.95 3.05 -1.96
C ASP A 85 -0.51 1.83 -2.78
N ASP A 86 -1.44 1.23 -3.53
CA ASP A 86 -1.12 0.11 -4.44
C ASP A 86 -0.19 0.59 -5.58
N LEU A 87 -0.47 1.78 -6.13
CA LEU A 87 0.40 2.38 -7.15
C LEU A 87 1.77 2.73 -6.58
N TYR A 88 1.83 3.36 -5.42
CA TYR A 88 3.09 3.68 -4.74
C TYR A 88 3.92 2.41 -4.50
N GLU A 89 3.30 1.36 -3.99
CA GLU A 89 4.00 0.09 -3.77
C GLU A 89 4.50 -0.50 -5.09
N ALA A 90 3.69 -0.47 -6.16
CA ALA A 90 4.11 -0.95 -7.47
C ALA A 90 5.40 -0.26 -7.93
N MET A 91 5.46 1.07 -7.78
CA MET A 91 6.61 1.88 -8.18
C MET A 91 7.89 1.53 -7.41
N VAL A 92 7.79 1.19 -6.12
CA VAL A 92 8.94 0.69 -5.33
C VAL A 92 9.52 -0.58 -5.97
N TRP A 93 8.66 -1.50 -6.42
CA TRP A 93 9.09 -2.75 -7.05
C TRP A 93 9.58 -2.56 -8.49
N VAL A 94 9.07 -1.57 -9.22
CA VAL A 94 9.57 -1.17 -10.55
C VAL A 94 11.00 -0.64 -10.44
N ASP A 95 11.25 0.29 -9.51
CA ASP A 95 12.55 0.95 -9.38
C ASP A 95 13.65 -0.01 -8.94
N ARG A 96 13.31 -0.99 -8.08
CA ARG A 96 14.25 -1.95 -7.49
C ARG A 96 15.05 -2.75 -8.52
N ARG A 97 14.52 -2.97 -9.73
CA ARG A 97 15.13 -3.80 -10.79
C ARG A 97 15.14 -3.09 -12.14
N SER A 98 15.27 -1.76 -12.12
CA SER A 98 15.22 -0.91 -13.33
C SER A 98 16.23 -1.25 -14.44
N ASP A 99 17.25 -2.05 -14.13
CA ASP A 99 18.28 -2.54 -15.05
C ASP A 99 17.92 -3.84 -15.79
N MET A 100 16.81 -4.49 -15.44
CA MET A 100 16.42 -5.81 -15.99
C MET A 100 15.43 -5.71 -17.16
N TYR A 101 15.56 -6.62 -18.14
CA TYR A 101 14.75 -6.62 -19.36
C TYR A 101 13.24 -6.76 -19.09
N ALA A 102 12.83 -7.61 -18.14
CA ALA A 102 11.42 -7.76 -17.75
C ALA A 102 10.81 -6.47 -17.17
N ASN A 103 11.65 -5.60 -16.61
CA ASN A 103 11.22 -4.29 -16.12
C ASN A 103 11.04 -3.27 -17.24
N GLN A 104 11.52 -3.52 -18.46
CA GLN A 104 11.28 -2.63 -19.60
C GLN A 104 9.81 -2.67 -20.05
N GLU A 105 9.20 -3.86 -20.09
CA GLU A 105 7.75 -3.99 -20.39
C GLU A 105 6.89 -3.35 -19.29
N LEU A 106 7.36 -3.42 -18.05
CA LEU A 106 6.65 -2.83 -16.93
C LEU A 106 6.82 -1.30 -16.92
N ALA A 107 8.02 -0.82 -17.23
CA ALA A 107 8.30 0.61 -17.41
C ALA A 107 7.50 1.20 -18.58
N SER A 108 7.39 0.50 -19.72
CA SER A 108 6.56 0.99 -20.84
C SER A 108 5.09 1.12 -20.46
N ARG A 109 4.53 0.11 -19.76
CA ARG A 109 3.17 0.20 -19.21
C ARG A 109 3.00 1.42 -18.31
N VAL A 110 3.99 1.70 -17.46
CA VAL A 110 3.93 2.85 -16.54
C VAL A 110 4.01 4.17 -17.29
N VAL A 111 4.88 4.26 -18.29
CA VAL A 111 5.01 5.44 -19.14
C VAL A 111 3.70 5.75 -19.86
N ASP A 112 3.08 4.74 -20.47
CA ASP A 112 1.87 4.92 -21.28
C ASP A 112 0.64 5.34 -20.47
N ARG A 113 0.55 4.93 -19.18
CA ARG A 113 -0.71 5.03 -18.42
C ARG A 113 -0.63 5.86 -17.15
N TYR A 114 0.52 5.95 -16.50
CA TYR A 114 0.59 6.47 -15.13
C TYR A 114 1.51 7.68 -14.94
N CYS A 115 2.31 8.11 -15.93
CA CYS A 115 3.21 9.26 -15.74
C CYS A 115 2.50 10.58 -15.38
N GLY A 116 1.23 10.75 -15.76
CA GLY A 116 0.43 11.91 -15.32
C GLY A 116 0.01 11.86 -13.84
N HIS A 117 0.17 10.72 -13.17
CA HIS A 117 -0.20 10.53 -11.78
C HIS A 117 0.85 11.13 -10.84
N HIS A 118 0.40 11.79 -9.77
CA HIS A 118 1.27 12.53 -8.84
C HIS A 118 2.33 11.66 -8.14
N VAL A 119 2.04 10.37 -7.93
CA VAL A 119 2.98 9.37 -7.40
C VAL A 119 4.11 9.08 -8.39
N VAL A 120 3.79 9.01 -9.68
CA VAL A 120 4.67 8.45 -10.72
C VAL A 120 5.44 9.53 -11.47
N ARG A 121 4.89 10.74 -11.58
CA ARG A 121 5.44 11.85 -12.40
C ARG A 121 6.89 12.24 -12.09
N TRP A 122 7.43 11.84 -10.94
CA TRP A 122 8.77 12.16 -10.49
C TRP A 122 9.78 11.03 -10.77
N HIS A 123 9.33 9.87 -11.26
CA HIS A 123 10.20 8.75 -11.60
C HIS A 123 10.97 9.03 -12.90
N TRP A 124 12.21 8.55 -12.99
CA TRP A 124 13.17 8.91 -14.04
C TRP A 124 12.67 8.64 -15.46
N PHE A 125 11.91 7.55 -15.68
CA PHE A 125 11.34 7.22 -16.99
C PHE A 125 10.12 8.07 -17.36
N CYS A 126 9.51 8.79 -16.42
CA CYS A 126 8.45 9.76 -16.70
C CYS A 126 8.98 11.16 -16.93
N VAL A 127 10.07 11.55 -16.27
CA VAL A 127 10.69 12.88 -16.43
C VAL A 127 11.46 12.99 -17.75
N LEU A 128 12.00 11.89 -18.27
CA LEU A 128 12.80 11.87 -19.51
C LEU A 128 11.97 11.60 -20.78
N GLY A 129 10.64 11.47 -20.65
CA GLY A 129 9.72 11.09 -21.73
C GLY A 129 8.61 12.10 -22.04
N GLU A 130 8.70 13.34 -21.54
CA GLU A 130 7.89 14.48 -22.03
C GLU A 130 8.41 15.04 -23.35
#